data_AF-A0A8H6ID61-F1
#
_entry.id   AF-A0A8H6ID61-F1
#
_cell.length_a   1.000
_cell.length_b   1.000
_cell.length_c   1.000
_cell.angle_alpha   90.00
_cell.angle_beta   90.00
_cell.angle_gamma   90.00
#
_symmetry.space_group_name_H-M   'P 1'
#
loop_
_entity.id
_entity.type
_entity.pdbx_description
1 polymer ?
#
loop_
_entity_poly.entity_id
_entity_poly.type
_entity_poly.pdbx_seq_one_letter_code
_entity_poly.pdbx_strand_id
1 'polypeptide(L)'
;FPPRPLSAQTTVSILSDFCDALSLDSIEEYGCAVCGQLTRLLDLVPLAEVNCSLTPLVENGLVRIERRTNHNPIRFADGPVVDPSCNSACTSCVKSLRNGKRPVEALANGVWIGAVPSVLSNLTYAEQCLIARVRCNRYVVRIWSGQWKLMGNAISFPSPTMKVYQLLPPKREELDDVLAFIFTGVKPPTDEDLARTPMLVRRKSVAKALDWLKLNHSDYTDLQIDRDALNSYPECGIPVSIEYRKSQSSTNVDPSATSMHEVNDEE
;
A
#
# COMPACT_ATOMS: atom_id res chain seq x y z
N PHE A 1 33.56 24.94 34.08
CA PHE A 1 32.96 24.75 32.74
C PHE A 1 31.61 24.06 32.90
N PRO A 2 30.59 24.85 33.22
CA PRO A 2 29.35 24.77 32.45
C PRO A 2 29.11 26.08 31.65
N PRO A 3 28.33 26.04 30.56
CA PRO A 3 27.88 27.27 29.91
C PRO A 3 27.14 28.16 30.91
N ARG A 4 27.24 29.49 30.73
CA ARG A 4 26.50 30.45 31.57
C ARG A 4 24.98 30.20 31.40
N PRO A 5 24.19 30.32 32.48
CA PRO A 5 22.74 30.17 32.40
C PRO A 5 22.14 31.17 31.41
N LEU A 6 21.12 30.73 30.67
CA LEU A 6 20.38 31.56 29.72
C LEU A 6 19.71 32.72 30.45
N SER A 7 19.62 33.87 29.78
CA SER A 7 18.86 35.01 30.31
C SER A 7 17.36 34.68 30.27
N ALA A 8 16.58 35.25 31.21
CA ALA A 8 15.13 35.02 31.25
C ALA A 8 14.44 35.42 29.93
N GLN A 9 14.90 36.48 29.26
CA GLN A 9 14.39 36.91 27.96
C GLN A 9 14.68 35.87 26.86
N THR A 10 15.89 35.31 26.83
CA THR A 10 16.25 34.28 25.87
C THR A 10 15.43 33.01 26.11
N THR A 11 15.22 32.61 27.36
CA THR A 11 14.38 31.46 27.70
C THR A 11 12.94 31.65 27.23
N VAL A 12 12.36 32.84 27.44
CA VAL A 12 11.00 33.15 26.97
C VAL A 12 10.92 33.16 25.43
N SER A 13 11.92 33.71 24.74
CA SER A 13 11.99 33.67 23.26
C SER A 13 12.02 32.23 22.75
N ILE A 14 12.89 31.39 23.31
CA ILE A 14 13.00 29.97 22.91
C ILE A 14 11.68 29.25 23.14
N LEU A 15 11.02 29.48 24.28
CA LEU A 15 9.71 28.88 24.56
C LEU A 15 8.63 29.35 23.60
N SER A 16 8.61 30.64 23.24
CA SER A 16 7.67 31.16 22.23
C SER A 16 7.93 30.54 20.88
N ASP A 17 9.18 30.58 20.40
CA ASP A 17 9.57 30.01 19.11
C ASP A 17 9.25 28.51 19.04
N PHE A 18 9.42 27.79 20.15
CA PHE A 18 9.07 26.38 20.26
C PHE A 18 7.56 26.15 20.21
N CYS A 19 6.78 26.93 20.95
CA CYS A 19 5.32 26.86 20.92
C CYS A 19 4.77 27.21 19.53
N ASP A 20 5.34 28.22 18.88
CA ASP A 20 4.96 28.65 17.53
C ASP A 20 5.31 27.56 16.50
N ALA A 21 6.50 26.97 16.59
CA ALA A 21 6.92 25.87 15.72
C ALA A 21 6.10 24.59 15.91
N LEU A 22 5.54 24.37 17.11
CA LEU A 22 4.68 23.23 17.43
C LEU A 22 3.19 23.55 17.37
N SER A 23 2.81 24.72 16.88
CA SER A 23 1.41 25.03 16.61
C SER A 23 0.83 24.03 15.60
N LEU A 24 -0.46 23.71 15.75
CA LEU A 24 -1.17 22.78 14.86
C LEU A 24 -0.99 23.17 13.39
N ASP A 25 -1.13 24.46 13.08
CA ASP A 25 -1.00 24.99 11.72
C ASP A 25 0.42 24.78 11.13
N SER A 26 1.45 24.64 11.98
CA SER A 26 2.84 24.40 11.57
C SER A 26 3.17 22.93 11.36
N ILE A 27 2.39 22.02 11.94
CA ILE A 27 2.61 20.56 11.88
C ILE A 27 1.64 19.91 10.89
N GLU A 28 0.42 20.42 10.76
CA GLU A 28 -0.60 19.82 9.91
C GLU A 28 -0.13 19.75 8.45
N GLU A 29 -0.23 18.55 7.89
CA GLU A 29 0.17 18.26 6.53
C GLU A 29 -1.04 17.89 5.69
N TYR A 30 -0.99 18.27 4.43
CA TYR A 30 -2.00 17.94 3.45
C TYR A 30 -1.37 17.59 2.09
N GLY A 31 -2.12 16.91 1.25
CA GLY A 31 -1.63 16.46 -0.06
C GLY A 31 -1.49 17.61 -1.06
N CYS A 32 -0.37 17.66 -1.78
CA CYS A 32 -0.24 18.49 -2.96
C CYS A 32 -0.96 17.84 -4.15
N ALA A 33 -1.95 18.53 -4.72
CA ALA A 33 -2.69 18.07 -5.89
C ALA A 33 -1.83 17.89 -7.16
N VAL A 34 -0.65 18.49 -7.23
CA VAL A 34 0.22 18.44 -8.42
C VAL A 34 1.23 17.30 -8.36
N CYS A 35 1.84 17.05 -7.20
CA CYS A 35 2.87 16.01 -7.03
C CYS A 35 2.47 14.86 -6.10
N GLY A 36 1.30 14.93 -5.45
CA GLY A 36 0.83 13.92 -4.50
C GLY A 36 1.60 13.87 -3.18
N GLN A 37 2.64 14.70 -2.98
CA GLN A 37 3.43 14.69 -1.75
C GLN A 37 2.64 15.29 -0.58
N LEU A 38 2.78 14.66 0.59
CA LEU A 38 2.33 15.20 1.85
C LEU A 38 3.24 16.40 2.21
N THR A 39 2.64 17.58 2.41
CA THR A 39 3.36 18.84 2.62
C THR A 39 2.65 19.63 3.71
N ARG A 40 3.41 20.35 4.53
CA ARG A 40 2.86 21.25 5.57
C ARG A 40 1.89 22.27 4.97
N LEU A 41 0.80 22.57 5.68
CA LEU A 41 -0.20 23.55 5.25
C LEU A 41 0.41 24.93 4.95
N LEU A 42 1.39 25.38 5.73
CA LEU A 42 2.12 26.65 5.50
C LEU A 42 2.85 26.70 4.15
N ASP A 43 3.24 25.54 3.60
CA ASP A 43 3.96 25.41 2.33
C ASP A 43 3.01 25.06 1.16
N LEU A 44 1.70 25.08 1.39
CA LEU A 44 0.66 24.83 0.41
C LEU A 44 -0.03 26.14 0.00
N VAL A 45 -0.36 26.23 -1.28
CA VAL A 45 -1.13 27.33 -1.86
C VAL A 45 -2.40 26.74 -2.46
N PRO A 46 -3.60 27.25 -2.13
CA PRO A 46 -4.84 26.80 -2.74
C PRO A 46 -4.76 26.90 -4.27
N LEU A 47 -5.13 25.84 -4.98
CA LEU A 47 -5.05 25.80 -6.45
C LEU A 47 -5.86 26.93 -7.12
N ALA A 48 -6.96 27.36 -6.49
CA ALA A 48 -7.75 28.50 -6.96
C ALA A 48 -6.99 29.84 -6.93
N GLU A 49 -5.99 29.97 -6.07
CA GLU A 49 -5.13 31.16 -5.92
C GLU A 49 -3.84 31.06 -6.75
N VAL A 50 -3.57 29.89 -7.33
CA VAL A 50 -2.44 29.66 -8.21
C VAL A 50 -2.71 30.35 -9.55
N ASN A 51 -2.35 31.62 -9.64
CA ASN A 51 -2.45 32.47 -10.83
C ASN A 51 -1.44 32.09 -11.93
N CYS A 52 -1.39 30.81 -12.35
CA CYS A 52 -0.58 30.38 -13.48
C CYS A 52 -1.27 29.27 -14.28
N SER A 53 -0.83 29.08 -15.52
CA SER A 53 -1.40 28.06 -16.41
C SER A 53 -1.05 26.65 -15.93
N LEU A 54 -2.05 25.76 -15.93
CA LEU A 54 -1.87 24.32 -15.70
C LEU A 54 -1.55 23.54 -16.99
N THR A 55 -1.38 24.22 -18.13
CA THR A 55 -0.96 23.57 -19.39
C THR A 55 0.25 22.65 -19.24
N PRO A 56 1.29 22.96 -18.44
CA PRO A 56 2.42 22.05 -18.25
C PRO A 56 2.04 20.69 -17.64
N LEU A 57 0.87 20.57 -16.98
CA LEU A 57 0.39 19.33 -16.37
C LEU A 57 -0.50 18.50 -17.30
N VAL A 58 -0.81 19.00 -18.50
CA VAL A 58 -1.59 18.25 -19.49
C VAL A 58 -0.69 17.16 -20.07
N GLU A 59 -1.10 15.90 -19.91
CA GLU A 59 -0.43 14.73 -20.49
C GLU A 59 -1.48 13.80 -21.08
N ASN A 60 -1.43 13.62 -22.40
CA ASN A 60 -2.43 12.84 -23.11
C ASN A 60 -2.16 11.34 -22.92
N GLY A 61 -3.22 10.56 -22.69
CA GLY A 61 -3.09 9.10 -22.57
C GLY A 61 -2.62 8.60 -21.20
N LEU A 62 -2.39 9.50 -20.23
CA LEU A 62 -1.94 9.10 -18.89
C LEU A 62 -3.09 8.63 -18.00
N VAL A 63 -4.14 9.44 -17.87
CA VAL A 63 -5.26 9.15 -16.95
C VAL A 63 -6.35 8.40 -17.70
N ARG A 64 -6.38 7.08 -17.58
CA ARG A 64 -7.44 6.27 -18.20
C ARG A 64 -8.75 6.36 -17.42
N ILE A 65 -9.85 6.59 -18.13
CA ILE A 65 -11.20 6.62 -17.54
C ILE A 65 -11.69 5.17 -17.37
N GLU A 66 -12.22 4.87 -16.19
CA GLU A 66 -12.80 3.56 -15.87
C GLU A 66 -13.94 3.20 -16.83
N ARG A 67 -13.83 2.03 -17.44
CA ARG A 67 -14.87 1.40 -18.25
C ARG A 67 -15.73 0.52 -17.37
N ARG A 68 -17.05 0.67 -17.51
CA ARG A 68 -18.05 -0.19 -16.84
C ARG A 68 -18.47 -1.38 -17.68
N THR A 69 -18.33 -1.30 -19.00
CA THR A 69 -18.64 -2.38 -19.93
C THR A 69 -17.59 -2.47 -21.03
N ASN A 70 -17.50 -3.64 -21.66
CA ASN A 70 -16.63 -3.87 -22.83
C ASN A 70 -17.07 -3.06 -24.07
N HIS A 71 -18.32 -2.61 -24.14
CA HIS A 71 -18.82 -1.76 -25.22
C HIS A 71 -18.36 -0.31 -25.10
N ASN A 72 -18.00 0.16 -23.89
CA ASN A 72 -17.44 1.49 -23.72
C ASN A 72 -16.07 1.54 -24.39
N PRO A 73 -15.78 2.56 -25.23
CA PRO A 73 -14.45 2.74 -25.80
C PRO A 73 -13.44 3.06 -24.70
N ILE A 74 -12.16 2.77 -24.97
CA ILE A 74 -11.06 3.22 -24.12
C ILE A 74 -10.96 4.74 -24.29
N ARG A 75 -11.07 5.47 -23.18
CA ARG A 75 -10.93 6.93 -23.15
C ARG A 75 -9.94 7.34 -22.06
N PHE A 76 -9.31 8.47 -22.28
CA PHE A 76 -8.42 9.12 -21.33
C PHE A 76 -9.05 10.45 -20.91
N ALA A 77 -8.75 10.89 -19.68
CA ALA A 77 -9.21 12.18 -19.20
C ALA A 77 -8.48 13.29 -19.96
N ASP A 78 -9.25 14.28 -20.38
CA ASP A 78 -8.72 15.48 -21.02
C ASP A 78 -8.35 16.51 -19.93
N GLY A 79 -7.23 17.20 -20.10
CA GLY A 79 -6.81 18.29 -19.22
C GLY A 79 -5.60 18.00 -18.32
N PRO A 80 -5.34 18.84 -17.31
CA PRO A 80 -4.19 18.71 -16.44
C PRO A 80 -4.34 17.52 -15.49
N VAL A 81 -3.27 16.74 -15.32
CA VAL A 81 -3.23 15.61 -14.40
C VAL A 81 -2.95 16.13 -12.98
N VAL A 82 -3.99 16.15 -12.15
CA VAL A 82 -3.96 16.55 -10.75
C VAL A 82 -4.79 15.58 -9.91
N ASP A 83 -4.46 15.49 -8.61
CA ASP A 83 -5.26 14.71 -7.66
C ASP A 83 -6.58 15.43 -7.36
N PRO A 84 -7.75 14.84 -7.70
CA PRO A 84 -9.04 15.48 -7.47
C PRO A 84 -9.44 15.51 -5.99
N SER A 85 -8.77 14.73 -5.13
CA SER A 85 -9.01 14.73 -3.68
C SER A 85 -8.29 15.85 -2.95
N CYS A 86 -7.35 16.53 -3.61
CA CYS A 86 -6.58 17.64 -3.06
C CYS A 86 -6.93 18.96 -3.77
N ASN A 87 -6.94 20.07 -3.03
CA ASN A 87 -7.29 21.40 -3.55
C ASN A 87 -6.13 22.40 -3.51
N SER A 88 -4.94 21.97 -3.12
CA SER A 88 -3.78 22.84 -2.87
C SER A 88 -2.52 22.29 -3.54
N ALA A 89 -1.58 23.16 -3.87
CA ALA A 89 -0.30 22.81 -4.48
C ALA A 89 0.86 23.34 -3.64
N CYS A 90 1.93 22.56 -3.50
CA CYS A 90 3.10 22.98 -2.72
C CYS A 90 3.87 24.10 -3.43
N THR A 91 4.57 24.93 -2.66
CA THR A 91 5.32 26.08 -3.19
C THR A 91 6.33 25.71 -4.27
N SER A 92 6.93 24.51 -4.23
CA SER A 92 7.85 24.02 -5.26
C SER A 92 7.16 23.75 -6.60
N CYS A 93 5.97 23.14 -6.56
CA CYS A 93 5.14 22.93 -7.74
C CYS A 93 4.66 24.27 -8.31
N VAL A 94 4.17 25.17 -7.46
CA VAL A 94 3.72 26.51 -7.89
C VAL A 94 4.85 27.31 -8.54
N LYS A 95 6.06 27.29 -7.97
CA LYS A 95 7.24 27.94 -8.57
C LYS A 95 7.54 27.40 -9.97
N SER A 96 7.45 26.09 -10.17
CA SER A 96 7.69 25.45 -11.47
C SER A 96 6.61 25.85 -12.49
N LEU A 97 5.34 25.81 -12.08
CA LEU A 97 4.19 26.15 -12.93
C LEU A 97 4.20 27.63 -13.33
N ARG A 98 4.58 28.55 -12.43
CA ARG A 98 4.75 29.98 -12.74
C ARG A 98 5.83 30.22 -13.79
N ASN A 99 6.84 29.35 -13.85
CA ASN A 99 7.88 29.38 -14.88
C ASN A 99 7.45 28.66 -16.18
N GLY A 100 6.20 28.22 -16.29
CA GLY A 100 5.69 27.45 -17.42
C GLY A 100 6.29 26.05 -17.55
N LYS A 101 6.89 25.52 -16.47
CA LYS A 101 7.56 24.22 -16.45
C LYS A 101 6.75 23.20 -15.66
N ARG A 102 6.76 21.94 -16.13
CA ARG A 102 6.22 20.81 -15.38
C ARG A 102 7.14 20.51 -14.18
N PRO A 103 6.62 20.43 -12.94
CA PRO A 103 7.40 20.00 -11.79
C PRO A 103 7.98 18.59 -11.99
N VAL A 104 9.13 18.29 -11.38
CA VAL A 104 9.82 16.99 -11.53
C VAL A 104 9.02 15.84 -10.94
N GLU A 105 8.39 16.06 -9.79
CA GLU A 105 7.55 15.05 -9.11
C GLU A 105 6.07 15.17 -9.48
N ALA A 106 5.73 15.87 -10.58
CA ALA A 106 4.33 16.04 -10.97
C ALA A 106 3.69 14.69 -11.31
N LEU A 107 2.43 14.51 -10.91
CA LEU A 107 1.60 13.36 -11.25
C LEU A 107 1.53 13.14 -12.77
N ALA A 108 1.59 14.23 -13.54
CA ALA A 108 1.69 14.25 -14.99
C ALA A 108 2.95 13.55 -15.57
N ASN A 109 3.97 13.23 -14.77
CA ASN A 109 5.19 12.53 -15.22
C ASN A 109 5.06 11.01 -15.23
N GLY A 110 3.85 10.47 -15.41
CA GLY A 110 3.65 9.01 -15.42
C GLY A 110 3.57 8.38 -14.03
N VAL A 111 3.55 9.19 -12.96
CA VAL A 111 3.47 8.69 -11.57
C VAL A 111 2.03 8.70 -11.04
N TRP A 112 1.07 9.15 -11.85
CA TRP A 112 -0.35 9.08 -11.52
C TRP A 112 -0.88 7.65 -11.58
N ILE A 113 -1.20 7.09 -10.41
CA ILE A 113 -1.87 5.78 -10.30
C ILE A 113 -3.40 5.95 -10.34
N GLY A 114 -3.90 7.08 -9.85
CA GLY A 114 -5.33 7.34 -9.68
C GLY A 114 -5.93 6.73 -8.41
N ALA A 115 -7.22 6.96 -8.21
CA ALA A 115 -7.95 6.39 -7.09
C ALA A 115 -8.02 4.86 -7.23
N VAL A 116 -7.67 4.15 -6.16
CA VAL A 116 -7.75 2.68 -6.15
C VAL A 116 -9.23 2.27 -6.18
N PRO A 117 -9.69 1.51 -7.19
CA PRO A 117 -11.08 1.06 -7.28
C PRO A 117 -11.49 0.20 -6.09
N SER A 118 -12.77 0.27 -5.69
CA SER A 118 -13.29 -0.50 -4.55
C SER A 118 -13.11 -2.03 -4.70
N VAL A 119 -13.06 -2.53 -5.94
CA VAL A 119 -12.83 -3.95 -6.24
C VAL A 119 -11.40 -4.37 -5.90
N LEU A 120 -10.43 -3.45 -5.99
CA LEU A 120 -9.03 -3.70 -5.69
C LEU A 120 -8.64 -3.29 -4.26
N SER A 121 -9.28 -2.26 -3.70
CA SER A 121 -8.92 -1.69 -2.39
C SER A 121 -9.16 -2.64 -1.22
N ASN A 122 -10.11 -3.56 -1.36
CA ASN A 122 -10.47 -4.51 -0.30
C ASN A 122 -9.86 -5.90 -0.49
N LEU A 123 -8.82 -6.05 -1.32
CA LEU A 123 -8.19 -7.35 -1.55
C LEU A 123 -7.20 -7.69 -0.44
N THR A 124 -7.25 -8.93 0.05
CA THR A 124 -6.23 -9.45 0.97
C THR A 124 -4.90 -9.65 0.25
N TYR A 125 -3.83 -9.87 1.01
CA TYR A 125 -2.52 -10.09 0.44
C TYR A 125 -2.45 -11.32 -0.48
N ALA A 126 -3.09 -12.43 -0.07
CA ALA A 126 -3.18 -13.62 -0.90
C ALA A 126 -4.02 -13.38 -2.16
N GLU A 127 -5.11 -12.61 -2.07
CA GLU A 127 -5.92 -12.24 -3.25
C GLU A 127 -5.13 -11.36 -4.23
N GLN A 128 -4.36 -10.39 -3.71
CA GLN A 128 -3.46 -9.56 -4.52
C GLN A 128 -2.41 -10.42 -5.24
N CYS A 129 -1.84 -11.41 -4.56
CA CYS A 129 -0.94 -12.36 -5.19
C CYS A 129 -1.64 -13.08 -6.35
N LEU A 130 -2.86 -13.61 -6.14
CA LEU A 130 -3.61 -14.35 -7.17
C LEU A 130 -3.95 -13.55 -8.42
N ILE A 131 -4.10 -12.23 -8.32
CA ILE A 131 -4.37 -11.36 -9.48
C ILE A 131 -3.09 -10.79 -10.10
N ALA A 132 -1.93 -10.95 -9.47
CA ALA A 132 -0.68 -10.36 -9.94
C ALA A 132 -0.17 -11.08 -11.20
N ARG A 133 -0.10 -10.35 -12.32
CA ARG A 133 0.43 -10.84 -13.60
C ARG A 133 1.92 -11.17 -13.56
N VAL A 134 2.70 -10.36 -12.87
CA VAL A 134 4.16 -10.52 -12.77
C VAL A 134 4.52 -10.80 -11.33
N ARG A 135 5.31 -11.85 -11.10
CA ARG A 135 5.80 -12.21 -9.77
C ARG A 135 7.32 -12.31 -9.78
N CYS A 136 7.93 -11.53 -8.89
CA CYS A 136 9.37 -11.48 -8.72
C CYS A 136 9.82 -11.97 -7.33
N ASN A 137 8.90 -12.29 -6.43
CA ASN A 137 9.21 -12.58 -5.02
C ASN A 137 8.54 -13.86 -4.54
N ARG A 138 9.16 -14.48 -3.55
CA ARG A 138 8.58 -15.49 -2.66
C ARG A 138 8.34 -14.87 -1.29
N TYR A 139 7.31 -15.33 -0.61
CA TYR A 139 6.85 -14.77 0.64
C TYR A 139 6.77 -15.85 1.72
N VAL A 140 7.27 -15.52 2.90
CA VAL A 140 7.07 -16.30 4.11
C VAL A 140 6.26 -15.45 5.07
N VAL A 141 5.04 -15.86 5.34
CA VAL A 141 4.15 -15.20 6.29
C VAL A 141 4.11 -16.05 7.55
N ARG A 142 4.60 -15.49 8.65
CA ARG A 142 4.52 -16.11 9.97
C ARG A 142 3.50 -15.36 10.80
N ILE A 143 2.43 -16.04 11.21
CA ILE A 143 1.45 -15.53 12.16
C ILE A 143 1.69 -16.21 13.50
N TRP A 144 1.71 -15.41 14.54
CA TRP A 144 1.80 -15.85 15.92
C TRP A 144 0.52 -15.46 16.66
N SER A 145 -0.09 -16.42 17.35
CA SER A 145 -1.31 -16.20 18.14
C SER A 145 -1.01 -16.16 19.62
N GLY A 146 -1.27 -15.01 20.22
CA GLY A 146 -1.37 -14.83 21.66
C GLY A 146 -2.78 -15.06 22.16
N GLN A 147 -3.01 -14.80 23.44
CA GLN A 147 -4.33 -15.00 24.05
C GLN A 147 -5.43 -14.16 23.37
N TRP A 148 -5.15 -12.90 23.03
CA TRP A 148 -6.15 -11.95 22.51
C TRP A 148 -5.74 -11.24 21.21
N LYS A 149 -4.52 -11.51 20.71
CA LYS A 149 -3.93 -10.79 19.57
C LYS A 149 -3.25 -11.76 18.62
N LEU A 150 -3.38 -11.49 17.33
CA LEU A 150 -2.60 -12.11 16.26
C LEU A 150 -1.53 -11.11 15.82
N MET A 151 -0.27 -11.55 15.84
CA MET A 151 0.88 -10.79 15.36
C MET A 151 1.43 -11.47 14.13
N GLY A 152 1.78 -10.72 13.10
CA GLY A 152 2.22 -11.27 11.82
C GLY A 152 3.48 -10.61 11.30
N ASN A 153 4.44 -11.43 10.87
CA ASN A 153 5.61 -10.98 10.13
C ASN A 153 5.55 -11.58 8.72
N ALA A 154 5.81 -10.75 7.71
CA ALA A 154 5.94 -11.19 6.33
C ALA A 154 7.34 -10.86 5.83
N ILE A 155 8.03 -11.85 5.28
CA ILE A 155 9.35 -11.67 4.68
C ILE A 155 9.24 -11.96 3.18
N SER A 156 9.76 -11.05 2.37
CA SER A 156 9.80 -11.16 0.92
C SER A 156 11.24 -11.40 0.46
N PHE A 157 11.46 -12.43 -0.34
CA PHE A 157 12.74 -12.72 -0.96
C PHE A 157 12.60 -12.74 -2.48
N PRO A 158 13.58 -12.23 -3.23
CA PRO A 158 13.53 -12.28 -4.69
C PRO A 158 13.51 -13.74 -5.16
N SER A 159 12.60 -14.03 -6.11
CA SER A 159 12.59 -15.27 -6.85
C SER A 159 13.72 -15.23 -7.90
N PRO A 160 14.52 -16.29 -8.05
CA PRO A 160 15.58 -16.35 -9.05
C PRO A 160 15.02 -16.33 -10.49
N THR A 161 13.74 -16.64 -10.66
CA THR A 161 13.02 -16.56 -11.93
C THR A 161 11.77 -15.71 -11.78
N MET A 162 11.64 -14.69 -12.65
CA MET A 162 10.43 -13.90 -12.78
C MET A 162 9.37 -14.75 -13.48
N LYS A 163 8.19 -14.90 -12.86
CA LYS A 163 7.05 -15.58 -13.47
C LYS A 163 6.10 -14.54 -14.05
N VAL A 164 5.83 -14.63 -15.36
CA VAL A 164 4.85 -13.79 -16.06
C VAL A 164 3.68 -14.66 -16.47
N TYR A 165 2.52 -14.37 -15.91
CA TYR A 165 1.30 -15.14 -16.14
C TYR A 165 0.52 -14.57 -17.33
N GLN A 166 0.09 -15.45 -18.23
CA GLN A 166 -0.94 -15.16 -19.23
C GLN A 166 -2.30 -15.77 -18.86
N LEU A 167 -2.30 -16.64 -17.85
CA LEU A 167 -3.44 -17.36 -17.35
C LEU A 167 -3.50 -17.16 -15.83
N LEU A 168 -4.58 -16.58 -15.31
CA LEU A 168 -4.78 -16.30 -13.89
C LEU A 168 -6.19 -16.71 -13.43
N PRO A 169 -6.39 -17.06 -12.15
CA PRO A 169 -5.36 -17.24 -11.11
C PRO A 169 -4.46 -18.46 -11.43
N PRO A 170 -3.25 -18.55 -10.86
CA PRO A 170 -2.44 -19.77 -10.96
C PRO A 170 -3.17 -20.93 -10.30
N LYS A 171 -2.65 -22.15 -10.47
CA LYS A 171 -3.14 -23.30 -9.70
C LYS A 171 -2.70 -23.21 -8.24
N ARG A 172 -3.39 -23.94 -7.37
CA ARG A 172 -3.11 -23.95 -5.93
C ARG A 172 -1.68 -24.41 -5.63
N GLU A 173 -1.22 -25.44 -6.33
CA GLU A 173 0.11 -26.03 -6.13
C GLU A 173 1.23 -25.01 -6.43
N GLU A 174 1.03 -24.15 -7.43
CA GLU A 174 1.99 -23.08 -7.75
C GLU A 174 2.02 -21.96 -6.70
N LEU A 175 0.96 -21.82 -5.91
CA LEU A 175 0.90 -20.84 -4.84
C LEU A 175 1.73 -21.30 -3.63
N ASP A 176 1.71 -22.60 -3.32
CA ASP A 176 2.52 -23.19 -2.25
C ASP A 176 4.04 -23.03 -2.51
N ASP A 177 4.48 -23.02 -3.77
CA ASP A 177 5.89 -22.80 -4.16
C ASP A 177 6.41 -21.39 -3.83
N VAL A 178 5.51 -20.42 -3.67
CA VAL A 178 5.85 -19.00 -3.56
C VAL A 178 5.36 -18.36 -2.28
N LEU A 179 4.39 -18.98 -1.59
CA LEU A 179 3.83 -18.50 -0.35
C LEU A 179 3.87 -19.61 0.71
N ALA A 180 4.76 -19.44 1.67
CA ALA A 180 4.79 -20.27 2.87
C ALA A 180 4.01 -19.57 3.98
N PHE A 181 3.04 -20.27 4.58
CA PHE A 181 2.27 -19.75 5.70
C PHE A 181 2.51 -20.59 6.95
N ILE A 182 3.17 -19.97 7.93
CA ILE A 182 3.54 -20.60 9.21
C ILE A 182 2.66 -20.02 10.30
N PHE A 183 1.93 -20.87 11.02
CA PHE A 183 1.16 -20.48 12.19
C PHE A 183 1.83 -20.99 13.46
N THR A 184 2.13 -20.09 14.40
CA THR A 184 2.75 -20.43 15.67
C THR A 184 1.79 -20.11 16.82
N GLY A 185 1.53 -21.07 17.70
CA GLY A 185 0.64 -20.84 18.85
C GLY A 185 0.51 -22.05 19.76
N VAL A 186 -0.12 -21.87 20.93
CA VAL A 186 -0.35 -22.97 21.90
C VAL A 186 -1.35 -23.99 21.36
N LYS A 187 -2.30 -23.54 20.55
CA LYS A 187 -3.33 -24.34 19.87
C LYS A 187 -3.22 -24.12 18.35
N PRO A 188 -3.68 -25.09 17.54
CA PRO A 188 -3.84 -24.89 16.11
C PRO A 188 -4.81 -23.72 15.84
N PRO A 189 -4.65 -23.03 14.70
CA PRO A 189 -5.53 -21.92 14.34
C PRO A 189 -6.97 -22.38 14.18
N THR A 190 -7.90 -21.58 14.69
CA THR A 190 -9.33 -21.74 14.39
C THR A 190 -9.69 -21.08 13.06
N ASP A 191 -10.86 -21.39 12.50
CA ASP A 191 -11.34 -20.73 11.28
C ASP A 191 -11.49 -19.22 11.46
N GLU A 192 -11.86 -18.76 12.67
CA GLU A 192 -11.89 -17.34 13.03
C GLU A 192 -10.50 -16.69 13.01
N ASP A 193 -9.48 -17.41 13.50
CA ASP A 193 -8.09 -16.93 13.45
C ASP A 193 -7.65 -16.77 12.00
N LEU A 194 -7.92 -17.78 11.16
CA LEU A 194 -7.56 -17.79 9.75
C LEU A 194 -8.28 -16.69 8.96
N ALA A 195 -9.56 -16.42 9.26
CA ALA A 195 -10.35 -15.37 8.63
C ALA A 195 -9.78 -13.96 8.88
N ARG A 196 -9.00 -13.78 9.95
CA ARG A 196 -8.35 -12.50 10.30
C ARG A 196 -6.95 -12.35 9.71
N THR A 197 -6.43 -13.38 9.03
CA THR A 197 -5.09 -13.35 8.44
C THR A 197 -5.09 -12.70 7.05
N PRO A 198 -3.96 -12.11 6.63
CA PRO A 198 -3.82 -11.58 5.26
C PRO A 198 -3.84 -12.68 4.18
N MET A 199 -3.86 -13.95 4.59
CA MET A 199 -3.81 -15.13 3.75
C MET A 199 -5.19 -15.64 3.30
N LEU A 200 -6.28 -15.04 3.82
CA LEU A 200 -7.64 -15.38 3.43
C LEU A 200 -7.89 -15.05 1.96
N VAL A 201 -8.45 -15.99 1.20
CA VAL A 201 -8.88 -15.79 -0.18
C VAL A 201 -10.39 -15.95 -0.30
N ARG A 202 -11.04 -14.98 -0.93
CA ARG A 202 -12.43 -15.02 -1.34
C ARG A 202 -12.50 -15.13 -2.85
N ARG A 203 -12.94 -16.28 -3.35
CA ARG A 203 -13.02 -16.59 -4.78
C ARG A 203 -13.76 -15.52 -5.58
N LYS A 204 -14.88 -15.02 -5.03
CA LYS A 204 -15.71 -13.97 -5.68
C LYS A 204 -14.97 -12.64 -5.80
N SER A 205 -14.12 -12.29 -4.84
CA SER A 205 -13.32 -11.06 -4.87
C SER A 205 -12.24 -11.14 -5.94
N VAL A 206 -11.53 -12.27 -6.01
CA VAL A 206 -10.51 -12.53 -7.04
C VAL A 206 -11.13 -12.48 -8.45
N ALA A 207 -12.28 -13.13 -8.65
CA ALA A 207 -13.00 -13.13 -9.93
C ALA A 207 -13.32 -11.70 -10.40
N LYS A 208 -13.95 -10.90 -9.52
CA LYS A 208 -14.33 -9.51 -9.81
C LYS A 208 -13.10 -8.65 -10.11
N ALA A 209 -12.01 -8.84 -9.37
CA ALA A 209 -10.78 -8.10 -9.59
C ALA A 209 -10.14 -8.42 -10.94
N LEU A 210 -10.07 -9.70 -11.33
CA LEU A 210 -9.56 -10.12 -12.64
C LEU A 210 -10.42 -9.58 -13.79
N ASP A 211 -11.75 -9.67 -13.67
CA ASP A 211 -12.67 -9.11 -14.66
C ASP A 211 -12.50 -7.59 -14.81
N TRP A 212 -12.38 -6.89 -13.68
CA TRP A 212 -12.13 -5.44 -13.67
C TRP A 212 -10.80 -5.09 -14.33
N LEU A 213 -9.72 -5.80 -13.97
CA LEU A 213 -8.37 -5.59 -14.52
C LEU A 213 -8.35 -5.84 -16.03
N LYS A 214 -8.94 -6.93 -16.50
CA LYS A 214 -9.04 -7.24 -17.93
C LYS A 214 -9.79 -6.17 -18.72
N LEU A 215 -10.79 -5.53 -18.09
CA LEU A 215 -11.56 -4.46 -18.72
C LEU A 215 -10.82 -3.11 -18.73
N ASN A 216 -10.05 -2.81 -17.69
CA ASN A 216 -9.54 -1.46 -17.39
C ASN A 216 -8.03 -1.28 -17.50
N HIS A 217 -7.22 -2.34 -17.35
CA HIS A 217 -5.77 -2.26 -17.33
C HIS A 217 -5.17 -2.73 -18.66
N SER A 218 -4.28 -1.95 -19.28
CA SER A 218 -3.62 -2.31 -20.56
C SER A 218 -2.93 -3.67 -20.45
N ASP A 219 -2.17 -3.84 -19.38
CA ASP A 219 -1.35 -5.03 -19.13
C ASP A 219 -2.17 -6.25 -18.67
N TYR A 220 -3.50 -6.21 -18.76
CA TYR A 220 -4.37 -7.36 -18.49
C TYR A 220 -5.28 -7.68 -19.67
N THR A 221 -5.13 -6.97 -20.80
CA THR A 221 -6.03 -7.09 -21.96
C THR A 221 -5.99 -8.49 -22.60
N ASP A 222 -4.79 -9.05 -22.71
CA ASP A 222 -4.50 -10.37 -23.28
C ASP A 222 -4.59 -11.52 -22.25
N LEU A 223 -4.84 -11.18 -20.98
CA LEU A 223 -4.93 -12.16 -19.90
C LEU A 223 -6.14 -13.09 -20.11
N GLN A 224 -5.90 -14.40 -20.01
CA GLN A 224 -6.95 -15.40 -19.92
C GLN A 224 -7.29 -15.68 -18.45
N ILE A 225 -8.59 -15.72 -18.14
CA ILE A 225 -9.06 -16.02 -16.79
C ILE A 225 -9.37 -17.51 -16.73
N ASP A 226 -8.56 -18.26 -15.98
CA ASP A 226 -8.76 -19.68 -15.76
C ASP A 226 -9.89 -19.91 -14.76
N ARG A 227 -11.07 -20.22 -15.29
CA ARG A 227 -12.24 -20.49 -14.47
C ARG A 227 -12.13 -21.82 -13.73
N ASP A 228 -11.42 -22.79 -14.28
CA ASP A 228 -11.27 -24.11 -13.66
C ASP A 228 -10.33 -24.00 -12.46
N ALA A 229 -9.19 -23.32 -12.62
CA ALA A 229 -8.31 -22.99 -11.49
C ALA A 229 -9.04 -22.14 -10.45
N LEU A 230 -9.79 -21.12 -10.87
CA LEU A 230 -10.56 -20.27 -9.95
C LEU A 230 -11.60 -21.08 -9.16
N ASN A 231 -12.25 -22.07 -9.78
CA ASN A 231 -13.22 -22.95 -9.12
C ASN A 231 -12.59 -23.93 -8.14
N SER A 232 -11.29 -24.25 -8.31
CA SER A 232 -10.53 -25.10 -7.37
C SER A 232 -10.27 -24.42 -6.02
N TYR A 233 -10.29 -23.08 -5.98
CA TYR A 233 -10.12 -22.32 -4.74
C TYR A 233 -11.38 -22.38 -3.85
N PRO A 234 -11.20 -22.35 -2.51
CA PRO A 234 -12.33 -22.28 -1.58
C PRO A 234 -13.13 -20.99 -1.80
N GLU A 235 -14.44 -21.02 -1.49
CA GLU A 235 -15.27 -19.82 -1.59
C GLU A 235 -14.76 -18.68 -0.70
N CYS A 236 -14.36 -19.05 0.53
CA CYS A 236 -13.68 -18.23 1.51
C CYS A 236 -12.75 -19.16 2.31
N GLY A 237 -11.44 -18.98 2.24
CA GLY A 237 -10.50 -19.83 2.96
C GLY A 237 -9.04 -19.58 2.61
N ILE A 238 -8.13 -20.29 3.29
CA ILE A 238 -6.69 -20.21 3.05
C ILE A 238 -6.32 -21.14 1.88
N PRO A 239 -5.74 -20.61 0.79
CA PRO A 239 -5.42 -21.41 -0.38
C PRO A 239 -4.09 -22.16 -0.26
N VAL A 240 -3.25 -21.85 0.71
CA VAL A 240 -1.93 -22.48 0.89
C VAL A 240 -1.93 -23.46 2.05
N SER A 241 -0.95 -24.36 2.05
CA SER A 241 -0.64 -25.22 3.18
C SER A 241 -0.26 -24.39 4.42
N ILE A 242 -0.79 -24.80 5.58
CA ILE A 242 -0.52 -24.14 6.87
C ILE A 242 0.48 -25.01 7.64
N GLU A 243 1.68 -24.50 7.87
CA GLU A 243 2.64 -25.15 8.75
C GLU A 243 2.38 -24.70 10.20
N TYR A 244 1.79 -25.57 11.01
CA TYR A 244 1.55 -25.28 12.43
C TYR A 244 2.75 -25.67 13.29
N ARG A 245 3.27 -24.71 14.07
CA ARG A 245 4.30 -24.92 15.08
C ARG A 245 3.76 -24.63 16.47
N LYS A 246 3.79 -25.64 17.33
CA LYS A 246 3.34 -25.51 18.72
C LYS A 246 4.34 -24.68 19.53
N SER A 247 3.88 -23.57 20.12
CA SER A 247 4.68 -22.79 21.08
C SER A 247 4.55 -23.39 22.49
N GLN A 248 5.66 -23.47 23.22
CA GLN A 248 5.67 -23.90 24.63
C GLN A 248 5.36 -22.76 25.61
N SER A 249 5.58 -21.51 25.20
CA SER A 249 5.27 -20.33 26.00
C SER A 249 3.87 -19.77 25.68
N SER A 250 3.16 -19.34 26.72
CA SER A 250 1.90 -18.58 26.64
C SER A 250 2.12 -17.08 26.44
N THR A 251 3.38 -16.64 26.35
CA THR A 251 3.79 -15.24 26.26
C THR A 251 3.89 -14.76 24.81
N ASN A 252 3.65 -13.46 24.59
CA ASN A 252 3.72 -12.80 23.28
C ASN A 252 5.14 -12.58 22.74
N VAL A 253 6.12 -13.28 23.30
CA VAL A 253 7.53 -13.12 22.95
C VAL A 253 7.92 -14.27 22.05
N ASP A 254 8.26 -13.96 20.80
CA ASP A 254 8.81 -14.93 19.88
C ASP A 254 10.22 -15.32 20.37
N PRO A 255 10.48 -16.59 20.74
CA PRO A 255 11.80 -17.01 21.22
C PRO A 255 12.94 -16.73 20.23
N SER A 256 12.62 -16.61 18.93
CA SER A 256 13.59 -16.22 17.89
C SER A 256 13.75 -14.71 17.68
N ALA A 257 12.89 -13.88 18.28
CA ALA A 257 12.98 -12.42 18.26
C ALA A 257 13.44 -11.83 19.60
N THR A 258 13.42 -12.64 20.68
CA THR A 258 14.01 -12.28 21.96
C THR A 258 15.52 -12.15 21.82
N SER A 259 16.07 -11.01 22.25
CA SER A 259 17.51 -10.85 22.39
C SER A 259 18.05 -11.91 23.37
N MET A 260 19.23 -12.49 23.10
CA MET A 260 19.89 -13.41 24.05
C MET A 260 20.17 -12.77 25.43
N HIS A 261 20.01 -11.44 25.56
CA HIS A 261 20.20 -10.67 26.77
C HIS A 261 18.89 -10.33 27.53
N GLU A 262 17.72 -10.76 27.06
CA GLU A 262 16.42 -10.51 27.73
C GLU A 262 15.96 -11.66 28.63
N VAL A 263 16.76 -12.73 28.74
CA VAL A 263 16.51 -13.78 29.75
C VAL A 263 16.98 -13.23 31.09
N ASN A 264 16.11 -12.48 31.77
CA ASN A 264 16.31 -12.18 33.19
C ASN A 264 16.12 -13.51 33.94
N ASP A 265 17.23 -14.10 34.37
CA ASP A 265 17.25 -15.14 35.39
C ASP A 265 16.80 -14.50 36.72
N GLU A 266 15.50 -14.46 36.96
CA GLU A 266 14.93 -14.23 38.29
C GLU A 266 14.57 -15.60 38.89
N GLU A 267 15.52 -16.18 39.61
CA GLU A 267 15.29 -17.20 40.66
C GLU A 267 14.69 -16.57 41.93
#